data_AF-A0A929SJ61-F1
#
_entry.id   AF-A0A929SJ61-F1
#
_cell.length_a   1.000
_cell.length_b   1.000
_cell.length_c   1.000
_cell.angle_alpha   90.00
_cell.angle_beta   90.00
_cell.angle_gamma   90.00
#
_symmetry.space_group_name_H-M   'P 1'
#
loop_
_entity.id
_entity.type
_entity.pdbx_description
1 polymer ?
#
loop_
_entity_poly.entity_id
_entity_poly.type
_entity_poly.pdbx_seq_one_letter_code
_entity_poly.pdbx_strand_id
1 'polypeptide(L)'
;KGLVQREKDRFVEFANKLELNIKFDNFDDLAVIIKFKINEVCVSEDIFSGTPLQSINRLLGIGNFNKLEITNIIWTLINLAYADGNFSDDENAVIDDIAKQYEIKEDIVEELKDCAKTLICLESKSEWIETTNKPYKEVKIVKDEIEKDEELVAAMVANIINNSRIAY
;
A
#
# COMPACT_ATOMS: atom_id res chain seq x y z
N LYS A 1 17.20 -8.22 1.86
CA LYS A 1 17.46 -6.86 2.38
C LYS A 1 16.40 -6.60 3.45
N GLY A 2 16.73 -5.96 4.58
CA GLY A 2 15.72 -5.62 5.60
C GLY A 2 14.96 -4.34 5.23
N LEU A 3 13.77 -4.14 5.81
CA LEU A 3 12.99 -2.90 5.61
C LEU A 3 13.72 -1.68 6.20
N VAL A 4 13.71 -0.56 5.47
CA VAL A 4 14.19 0.74 5.94
C VAL A 4 13.18 1.38 6.90
N GLN A 5 13.61 2.37 7.69
CA GLN A 5 12.76 2.99 8.70
C GLN A 5 11.49 3.62 8.08
N ARG A 6 11.62 4.28 6.92
CA ARG A 6 10.48 4.88 6.22
C ARG A 6 9.39 3.84 5.86
N GLU A 7 9.78 2.63 5.45
CA GLU A 7 8.83 1.55 5.15
C GLU A 7 8.14 1.06 6.42
N LYS A 8 8.90 0.89 7.51
CA LYS A 8 8.36 0.51 8.82
C LYS A 8 7.34 1.52 9.32
N ASP A 9 7.65 2.81 9.20
CA ASP A 9 6.76 3.90 9.64
C ASP A 9 5.46 3.92 8.81
N ARG A 10 5.54 3.76 7.49
CA ARG A 10 4.36 3.65 6.60
C ARG A 10 3.48 2.46 6.97
N PHE A 11 4.07 1.31 7.32
CA PHE A 11 3.32 0.14 7.78
C PHE A 11 2.55 0.41 9.09
N VAL A 12 3.20 1.06 10.05
CA VAL A 12 2.56 1.39 11.34
C VAL A 12 1.44 2.41 11.13
N GLU A 13 1.66 3.43 10.29
CA GLU A 13 0.62 4.41 9.95
C GLU A 13 -0.60 3.73 9.30
N PHE A 14 -0.37 2.84 8.34
CA PHE A 14 -1.44 2.07 7.69
C PHE A 14 -2.19 1.18 8.68
N ALA A 15 -1.46 0.41 9.52
CA ALA A 15 -2.08 -0.46 10.51
C ALA A 15 -2.95 0.32 11.51
N ASN A 16 -2.53 1.54 11.88
CA ASN A 16 -3.31 2.42 12.76
C ASN A 16 -4.60 2.94 12.09
N LYS A 17 -4.62 3.07 10.76
CA LYS A 17 -5.83 3.45 10.00
C LYS A 17 -6.85 2.30 9.89
N LEU A 18 -6.43 1.05 10.09
CA LEU A 18 -7.32 -0.12 10.02
C LEU A 18 -8.20 -0.31 11.26
N GLU A 19 -8.16 0.62 12.23
CA GLU A 19 -8.93 0.56 13.49
C GLU A 19 -8.86 -0.81 14.18
N LEU A 20 -7.68 -1.45 14.11
CA LEU A 20 -7.47 -2.72 14.77
C LEU A 20 -7.69 -2.51 16.28
N ASN A 21 -8.42 -3.42 16.93
CA ASN A 21 -8.67 -3.40 18.39
C ASN A 21 -7.39 -3.64 19.23
N ILE A 22 -6.22 -3.38 18.65
CA ILE A 22 -4.89 -3.61 19.18
C ILE A 22 -4.08 -2.37 18.79
N LYS A 23 -3.39 -1.77 19.77
CA LYS A 23 -2.45 -0.68 19.52
C LYS A 23 -1.05 -1.26 19.31
N PHE A 24 -0.29 -0.62 18.43
CA PHE A 24 1.10 -0.96 18.15
C PHE A 24 1.91 0.32 18.05
N ASP A 25 2.99 0.39 18.81
CA ASP A 25 3.83 1.59 18.92
C ASP A 25 4.95 1.60 17.86
N ASN A 26 5.30 0.43 17.32
CA ASN A 26 6.33 0.26 16.30
C ASN A 26 6.07 -0.99 15.44
N PHE A 27 6.87 -1.12 14.38
CA PHE A 27 6.78 -2.22 13.42
C PHE A 27 7.08 -3.58 14.04
N ASP A 28 8.00 -3.66 15.00
CA ASP A 28 8.40 -4.94 15.59
C ASP A 28 7.28 -5.51 16.46
N ASP A 29 6.56 -4.67 17.22
CA ASP A 29 5.36 -5.05 17.97
C ASP A 29 4.26 -5.57 17.03
N LEU A 30 4.01 -4.85 15.94
CA LEU A 30 3.07 -5.26 14.91
C LEU A 30 3.46 -6.63 14.32
N ALA A 31 4.72 -6.82 13.96
CA ALA A 31 5.22 -8.05 13.38
C ALA A 31 5.09 -9.25 14.34
N VAL A 32 5.33 -9.06 15.64
CA VAL A 32 5.15 -10.11 16.66
C VAL A 32 3.68 -10.49 16.78
N ILE A 33 2.77 -9.51 16.85
CA ILE A 33 1.33 -9.74 16.99
C ILE A 33 0.77 -10.46 15.76
N ILE A 34 1.16 -10.02 14.55
CA ILE A 34 0.75 -10.67 13.30
C ILE A 34 1.25 -12.12 13.26
N LYS A 35 2.52 -12.37 13.59
CA LYS A 35 3.06 -13.73 13.67
C LYS A 35 2.29 -14.60 14.67
N PHE A 36 1.96 -14.04 15.83
CA PHE A 36 1.16 -14.75 16.83
C PHE A 36 -0.22 -15.11 16.28
N LYS A 37 -0.92 -14.16 15.65
CA LYS A 37 -2.25 -14.38 15.06
C LYS A 37 -2.24 -15.40 13.93
N ILE A 38 -1.23 -15.35 13.07
CA ILE A 38 -1.00 -16.34 12.03
C ILE A 38 -0.83 -17.73 12.65
N ASN A 39 0.00 -17.85 13.70
CA ASN A 39 0.25 -19.14 14.36
C ASN A 39 -1.00 -19.69 15.09
N GLU A 40 -1.88 -18.83 15.60
CA GLU A 40 -3.18 -19.26 16.16
C GLU A 40 -4.08 -19.89 15.09
N VAL A 41 -4.05 -19.36 13.86
CA VAL A 41 -4.91 -19.84 12.75
C VAL A 41 -4.29 -21.03 12.02
N CYS A 42 -2.98 -21.03 11.81
CA CYS A 42 -2.27 -21.97 10.92
C CYS A 42 -1.60 -23.11 11.70
N VAL A 43 -2.24 -23.62 12.76
CA VAL A 43 -1.65 -24.60 13.68
C VAL A 43 -1.04 -25.76 12.89
N SER A 44 0.28 -25.91 12.96
CA SER A 44 1.13 -26.95 12.31
C SER A 44 1.51 -26.79 10.83
N GLU A 45 1.15 -25.70 10.16
CA GLU A 45 1.68 -25.38 8.82
C GLU A 45 2.77 -24.30 8.88
N ASP A 46 3.95 -24.58 8.31
CA ASP A 46 4.95 -23.54 8.06
C ASP A 46 4.54 -22.74 6.82
N ILE A 47 3.66 -21.75 7.02
CA ILE A 47 3.16 -20.91 5.93
C ILE A 47 4.27 -20.06 5.27
N PHE A 48 5.38 -19.83 5.98
CA PHE A 48 6.54 -19.08 5.49
C PHE A 48 7.60 -19.99 4.81
N SER A 49 7.31 -21.28 4.63
CA SER A 49 8.15 -22.19 3.86
C SER A 49 8.00 -21.95 2.34
N GLY A 50 9.12 -22.03 1.62
CA GLY A 50 9.16 -21.91 0.16
C GLY A 50 9.56 -20.51 -0.32
N THR A 51 9.00 -20.09 -1.45
CA THR A 51 9.23 -18.76 -2.03
C THR A 51 8.33 -17.70 -1.37
N PRO A 52 8.72 -16.41 -1.34
CA PRO A 52 7.86 -15.33 -0.83
C PRO A 52 6.46 -15.33 -1.45
N LEU A 53 6.37 -15.59 -2.76
CA LEU A 53 5.10 -15.66 -3.47
C LEU A 53 4.20 -16.79 -2.96
N GLN A 54 4.76 -17.98 -2.73
CA GLN A 54 4.01 -19.11 -2.17
C GLN A 54 3.48 -18.79 -0.77
N SER A 55 4.28 -18.13 0.07
CA SER A 55 3.85 -17.71 1.41
C SER A 55 2.74 -16.66 1.35
N ILE A 56 2.82 -15.70 0.43
CA ILE A 56 1.77 -14.70 0.21
C ILE A 56 0.48 -15.38 -0.25
N ASN A 57 0.54 -16.28 -1.21
CA ASN A 57 -0.66 -16.95 -1.73
C ASN A 57 -1.33 -17.82 -0.67
N ARG A 58 -0.56 -18.48 0.21
CA ARG A 58 -1.10 -19.18 1.38
C ARG A 58 -1.81 -18.22 2.34
N LEU A 59 -1.16 -17.11 2.70
CA LEU A 59 -1.73 -16.09 3.58
C LEU A 59 -3.05 -15.52 3.05
N LEU A 60 -3.08 -15.18 1.77
CA LEU A 60 -4.30 -14.64 1.13
C LEU A 60 -5.40 -15.70 1.05
N GLY A 61 -5.05 -16.96 0.81
CA GLY A 61 -6.00 -18.08 0.84
C GLY A 61 -6.64 -18.30 2.21
N ILE A 62 -5.86 -18.15 3.29
CA ILE A 62 -6.36 -18.28 4.68
C ILE A 62 -7.33 -17.15 5.03
N GLY A 63 -7.04 -15.92 4.60
CA GLY A 63 -7.83 -14.75 4.94
C GLY A 63 -9.21 -14.68 4.26
N ASN A 64 -9.46 -15.51 3.23
CA ASN A 64 -10.71 -15.54 2.47
C ASN A 64 -11.20 -14.14 2.02
N PHE A 65 -10.27 -13.35 1.48
CA PHE A 65 -10.52 -11.98 1.07
C PHE A 65 -11.40 -11.89 -0.19
N ASN A 66 -12.26 -10.88 -0.23
CA ASN A 66 -13.01 -10.53 -1.44
C ASN A 66 -12.20 -9.63 -2.39
N LYS A 67 -12.69 -9.42 -3.63
CA LYS A 67 -11.99 -8.61 -4.65
C LYS A 67 -11.69 -7.17 -4.18
N LEU A 68 -12.59 -6.56 -3.40
CA LEU A 68 -12.41 -5.20 -2.88
C LEU A 68 -11.30 -5.16 -1.82
N GLU A 69 -11.26 -6.14 -0.91
CA GLU A 69 -10.20 -6.26 0.09
C GLU A 69 -8.84 -6.51 -0.56
N ILE A 70 -8.78 -7.39 -1.57
CA ILE A 70 -7.55 -7.67 -2.32
C ILE A 70 -7.08 -6.43 -3.11
N THR A 71 -7.99 -5.66 -3.71
CA THR A 71 -7.62 -4.43 -4.41
C THR A 71 -7.06 -3.38 -3.44
N ASN A 72 -7.59 -3.29 -2.21
CA ASN A 72 -6.99 -2.47 -1.15
C ASN A 72 -5.59 -2.98 -0.76
N ILE A 73 -5.40 -4.29 -0.63
CA ILE A 73 -4.08 -4.88 -0.35
C ILE A 73 -3.10 -4.54 -1.48
N ILE A 74 -3.50 -4.69 -2.75
CA ILE A 74 -2.70 -4.31 -3.92
C ILE A 74 -2.31 -2.82 -3.86
N TRP A 75 -3.26 -1.93 -3.57
CA TRP A 75 -2.99 -0.50 -3.39
C TRP A 75 -1.92 -0.25 -2.30
N THR A 76 -2.02 -0.92 -1.16
CA THR A 76 -1.02 -0.82 -0.09
C THR A 76 0.35 -1.33 -0.55
N LEU A 77 0.41 -2.48 -1.23
CA LEU A 77 1.66 -3.06 -1.73
C LEU A 77 2.34 -2.15 -2.76
N ILE A 78 1.57 -1.51 -3.65
CA ILE A 78 2.11 -0.53 -4.61
C ILE A 78 2.77 0.64 -3.87
N ASN A 79 2.11 1.22 -2.86
CA ASN A 79 2.68 2.34 -2.09
C ASN A 79 3.95 1.97 -1.31
N LEU A 80 4.05 0.70 -0.90
CA LEU A 80 5.25 0.16 -0.25
C LEU A 80 6.37 -0.06 -1.26
N ALA A 81 6.08 -0.63 -2.43
CA ALA A 81 7.07 -0.87 -3.48
C ALA A 81 7.69 0.44 -4.00
N TYR A 82 6.95 1.55 -3.98
CA TYR A 82 7.52 2.86 -4.31
C TYR A 82 8.22 3.57 -3.13
N ALA A 83 8.13 3.06 -1.90
CA ALA A 83 8.59 3.79 -0.71
C ALA A 83 10.11 3.99 -0.65
N ASP A 84 10.88 3.08 -1.24
CA ASP A 84 12.33 3.18 -1.37
C ASP A 84 12.79 3.92 -2.65
N GLY A 85 11.82 4.38 -3.45
CA GLY A 85 12.03 5.11 -4.69
C GLY A 85 12.13 4.24 -5.95
N ASN A 86 12.07 2.91 -5.84
CA ASN A 86 12.17 2.03 -7.00
C ASN A 86 11.27 0.79 -6.89
N PHE A 87 10.17 0.81 -7.65
CA PHE A 87 9.33 -0.37 -7.84
C PHE A 87 10.03 -1.38 -8.76
N SER A 88 10.43 -2.52 -8.21
CA SER A 88 11.19 -3.58 -8.89
C SER A 88 10.33 -4.58 -9.66
N ASP A 89 10.94 -5.31 -10.60
CA ASP A 89 10.28 -6.38 -11.36
C ASP A 89 9.75 -7.51 -10.45
N ASP A 90 10.47 -7.84 -9.37
CA ASP A 90 10.07 -8.87 -8.40
C ASP A 90 8.81 -8.44 -7.62
N GLU A 91 8.73 -7.19 -7.19
CA GLU A 91 7.53 -6.64 -6.55
C GLU A 91 6.36 -6.58 -7.53
N ASN A 92 6.63 -6.24 -8.79
CA ASN A 92 5.60 -6.18 -9.82
C ASN A 92 5.06 -7.58 -10.10
N ALA A 93 5.93 -8.59 -10.17
CA ALA A 93 5.54 -9.99 -10.33
C ALA A 93 4.64 -10.48 -9.19
N VAL A 94 4.90 -10.06 -7.94
CA VAL A 94 4.04 -10.37 -6.80
C VAL A 94 2.65 -9.74 -6.95
N ILE A 95 2.59 -8.45 -7.31
CA ILE A 95 1.30 -7.75 -7.51
C ILE A 95 0.51 -8.37 -8.67
N ASP A 96 1.18 -8.69 -9.78
CA ASP A 96 0.54 -9.30 -10.96
C ASP A 96 0.00 -10.70 -10.65
N ASP A 97 0.70 -11.50 -9.85
CA ASP A 97 0.24 -12.84 -9.45
C ASP A 97 -1.01 -12.75 -8.56
N ILE A 98 -1.00 -11.84 -7.56
CA ILE A 98 -2.18 -11.59 -6.70
C ILE A 98 -3.36 -11.11 -7.56
N ALA A 99 -3.14 -10.16 -8.47
CA ALA A 99 -4.18 -9.64 -9.35
C ALA A 99 -4.79 -10.74 -10.22
N LYS A 100 -3.96 -11.60 -10.83
CA LYS A 100 -4.41 -12.75 -11.63
C LYS A 100 -5.21 -13.76 -10.80
N GLN A 101 -4.74 -14.10 -9.60
CA GLN A 101 -5.41 -15.05 -8.72
C GLN A 101 -6.84 -14.62 -8.35
N TYR A 102 -7.05 -13.31 -8.19
CA TYR A 102 -8.34 -12.74 -7.80
C TYR A 102 -9.11 -12.10 -8.97
N GLU A 103 -8.66 -12.34 -10.21
CA GLU A 103 -9.26 -11.80 -11.43
C GLU A 103 -9.48 -10.27 -11.36
N ILE A 104 -8.51 -9.57 -10.79
CA ILE A 104 -8.43 -8.12 -10.84
C ILE A 104 -7.85 -7.76 -12.20
N LYS A 105 -8.56 -6.91 -12.92
CA LYS A 105 -8.14 -6.50 -14.26
C LYS A 105 -6.84 -5.70 -14.19
N GLU A 106 -6.00 -5.88 -15.20
CA GLU A 106 -4.70 -5.21 -15.32
C GLU A 106 -4.85 -3.68 -15.36
N ASP A 107 -5.91 -3.16 -16.00
CA ASP A 107 -6.20 -1.72 -16.05
C ASP A 107 -6.39 -1.10 -14.65
N ILE A 108 -7.09 -1.78 -13.75
CA ILE A 108 -7.24 -1.36 -12.34
C ILE A 108 -5.87 -1.26 -11.66
N VAL A 109 -4.99 -2.24 -11.89
CA VAL A 109 -3.66 -2.26 -11.27
C VAL A 109 -2.79 -1.12 -11.82
N GLU A 110 -2.82 -0.88 -13.12
CA GLU A 110 -2.07 0.22 -13.74
C GLU A 110 -2.60 1.60 -13.31
N GLU A 111 -3.92 1.78 -13.21
CA GLU A 111 -4.53 3.01 -12.69
C GLU A 111 -4.08 3.29 -11.24
N LEU A 112 -4.02 2.26 -10.39
CA LEU A 112 -3.48 2.39 -9.04
C LEU A 112 -1.99 2.76 -9.05
N LYS A 113 -1.17 2.16 -9.92
CA LYS A 113 0.25 2.54 -10.05
C LYS A 113 0.41 4.00 -10.47
N ASP A 114 -0.42 4.49 -11.37
CA ASP A 114 -0.37 5.88 -11.83
C ASP A 114 -0.85 6.87 -10.76
N CYS A 115 -1.85 6.51 -9.96
CA CYS A 115 -2.21 7.27 -8.76
C CYS A 115 -1.04 7.35 -7.77
N ALA A 116 -0.34 6.24 -7.50
CA ALA A 116 0.82 6.24 -6.60
C ALA A 116 1.95 7.14 -7.11
N LYS A 117 2.29 7.06 -8.41
CA LYS A 117 3.29 7.95 -9.04
C LYS A 117 2.89 9.42 -8.93
N THR A 118 1.61 9.72 -9.10
CA THR A 118 1.09 11.09 -8.98
C THR A 118 1.27 11.61 -7.55
N LEU A 119 0.93 10.83 -6.53
CA LEU A 119 1.14 11.21 -5.12
C LEU A 119 2.63 11.45 -4.82
N ILE A 120 3.53 10.61 -5.33
CA ILE A 120 4.99 10.80 -5.16
C ILE A 120 5.47 12.11 -5.80
N CYS A 121 4.93 12.44 -6.98
CA CYS A 121 5.24 13.70 -7.65
C CYS A 121 4.73 14.91 -6.86
N LEU A 122 3.55 14.81 -6.25
CA LEU A 122 2.96 15.85 -5.39
C LEU A 122 3.77 16.02 -4.10
N GLU A 123 4.17 14.92 -3.45
CA GLU A 123 5.05 14.92 -2.27
C GLU A 123 6.39 15.61 -2.60
N SER A 124 7.01 15.23 -3.72
CA SER A 124 8.27 15.86 -4.20
C SER A 124 8.11 17.35 -4.50
N LYS A 125 6.97 17.76 -5.08
CA LYS A 125 6.67 19.18 -5.35
C LYS A 125 6.44 19.95 -4.04
N SER A 126 5.80 19.33 -3.05
CA SER A 126 5.56 19.88 -1.71
C SER A 126 6.88 20.11 -0.96
N GLU A 127 7.77 19.12 -0.97
CA GLU A 127 9.12 19.26 -0.40
C GLU A 127 9.91 20.36 -1.12
N TRP A 128 9.88 20.38 -2.46
CA TRP A 128 10.61 21.39 -3.23
C TRP A 128 10.14 22.81 -2.94
N ILE A 129 8.82 23.07 -2.89
CA ILE A 129 8.31 24.44 -2.69
C ILE A 129 8.71 25.01 -1.32
N GLU A 130 8.82 24.16 -0.29
CA GLU A 130 9.30 24.54 1.05
C GLU A 130 10.77 24.97 1.06
N THR A 131 11.58 24.46 0.14
CA THR A 131 13.01 24.83 0.03
C THR A 131 13.23 26.12 -0.77
N THR A 132 12.19 26.69 -1.38
CA THR A 132 12.33 27.91 -2.20
C THR A 132 12.39 29.18 -1.35
N ASN A 133 13.12 30.19 -1.82
CA ASN A 133 13.13 31.52 -1.21
C ASN A 133 11.89 32.38 -1.59
N LYS A 134 10.78 31.76 -1.98
CA LYS A 134 9.59 32.48 -2.41
C LYS A 134 8.84 33.09 -1.22
N PRO A 135 8.06 34.17 -1.43
CA PRO A 135 7.20 34.71 -0.39
C PRO A 135 6.23 33.65 0.14
N TYR A 136 6.02 33.62 1.45
CA TYR A 136 5.13 32.66 2.10
C TYR A 136 3.74 32.57 1.45
N LYS A 137 3.19 33.71 1.00
CA LYS A 137 1.88 33.75 0.33
C LYS A 137 1.85 32.92 -0.96
N GLU A 138 2.94 32.90 -1.73
CA GLU A 138 3.05 32.11 -2.95
C GLU A 138 3.25 30.63 -2.62
N VAL A 139 4.10 30.32 -1.64
CA VAL A 139 4.30 28.94 -1.14
C VAL A 139 2.98 28.34 -0.68
N LYS A 140 2.19 29.12 0.07
CA LYS A 140 0.89 28.69 0.57
C LYS A 140 -0.11 28.37 -0.54
N ILE A 141 -0.21 29.22 -1.58
CA ILE A 141 -1.11 28.95 -2.72
C ILE A 141 -0.77 27.61 -3.38
N VAL A 142 0.53 27.35 -3.60
CA VAL A 142 0.96 26.08 -4.22
C VAL A 142 0.70 24.89 -3.30
N LYS A 143 0.86 25.05 -1.98
CA LYS A 143 0.51 24.02 -0.99
C LYS A 143 -0.98 23.69 -1.00
N ASP A 144 -1.84 24.72 -0.96
CA ASP A 144 -3.30 24.55 -1.00
C ASP A 144 -3.74 23.84 -2.30
N GLU A 145 -3.06 24.09 -3.43
CA GLU A 145 -3.30 23.35 -4.69
C GLU A 145 -2.84 21.89 -4.62
N ILE A 146 -1.67 21.61 -4.02
CA ILE A 146 -1.16 20.24 -3.84
C ILE A 146 -2.12 19.43 -2.96
N GLU A 147 -2.56 19.97 -1.83
CA GLU A 147 -3.51 19.30 -0.93
C GLU A 147 -4.81 18.95 -1.66
N LYS A 148 -5.32 19.86 -2.49
CA LYS A 148 -6.50 19.59 -3.32
C LYS A 148 -6.26 18.48 -4.35
N ASP A 149 -5.10 18.46 -4.99
CA ASP A 149 -4.76 17.42 -5.96
C ASP A 149 -4.61 16.05 -5.25
N GLU A 150 -4.02 16.01 -4.05
CA GLU A 150 -3.93 14.80 -3.21
C GLU A 150 -5.33 14.26 -2.84
N GLU A 151 -6.26 15.13 -2.44
CA GLU A 151 -7.66 14.76 -2.17
C GLU A 151 -8.36 14.18 -3.41
N LEU A 152 -8.12 14.76 -4.59
CA LEU A 152 -8.66 14.27 -5.85
C LEU A 152 -8.11 12.88 -6.19
N VAL A 153 -6.81 12.66 -6.02
CA VAL A 153 -6.20 11.33 -6.24
C VAL A 153 -6.75 10.32 -5.24
N ALA A 154 -6.92 10.68 -3.97
CA ALA A 154 -7.53 9.81 -2.97
C ALA A 154 -8.97 9.40 -3.35
N ALA A 155 -9.77 10.35 -3.87
CA ALA A 155 -11.11 10.06 -4.37
C ALA A 155 -11.09 9.14 -5.62
N MET A 156 -10.13 9.34 -6.53
CA MET A 156 -9.93 8.46 -7.69
C MET A 156 -9.60 7.04 -7.24
N VAL A 157 -8.64 6.85 -6.34
CA VAL A 157 -8.27 5.55 -5.77
C VAL A 157 -9.49 4.86 -5.14
N ALA A 158 -10.28 5.59 -4.33
CA ALA A 158 -11.49 5.04 -3.74
C ALA A 158 -12.50 4.57 -4.80
N ASN A 159 -12.65 5.31 -5.90
CA ASN A 159 -13.52 4.92 -7.01
C ASN A 159 -12.99 3.70 -7.76
N ILE A 160 -11.69 3.64 -8.05
CA ILE A 160 -11.03 2.50 -8.71
C ILE A 160 -11.24 1.23 -7.88
N ILE A 161 -10.97 1.30 -6.58
CA ILE A 161 -11.13 0.18 -5.64
C ILE A 161 -12.60 -0.24 -5.57
N ASN A 162 -13.55 0.70 -5.50
CA ASN A 162 -14.97 0.36 -5.49
C ASN A 162 -15.45 -0.29 -6.80
N ASN A 163 -14.88 0.11 -7.94
CA ASN A 163 -15.20 -0.45 -9.25
C ASN A 163 -14.68 -1.88 -9.44
N SER A 164 -13.61 -2.28 -8.72
CA SER A 164 -13.12 -3.67 -8.70
C SER A 164 -14.18 -4.69 -8.27
N ARG A 165 -15.18 -4.25 -7.49
CA ARG A 165 -16.31 -5.07 -7.03
C ARG A 165 -17.30 -5.44 -8.15
N ILE A 166 -17.35 -4.67 -9.22
CA ILE A 166 -18.40 -4.72 -10.26
C ILE A 166 -17.86 -5.36 -11.57
N ALA A 167 -16.57 -5.66 -11.64
CA ALA A 167 -15.99 -6.36 -12.79
C ALA A 167 -16.52 -7.80 -12.87
N TYR A 168 -17.56 -7.97 -13.71
CA TYR A 168 -18.15 -9.24 -14.14
C TYR A 168 -17.14 -10.12 -14.88
#